data_AF-A0A7V9KUK2-F1
#
_entry.id   AF-A0A7V9KUK2-F1
#
_cell.length_a   1.000
_cell.length_b   1.000
_cell.length_c   1.000
_cell.angle_alpha   90.00
_cell.angle_beta   90.00
_cell.angle_gamma   90.00
#
_symmetry.space_group_name_H-M   'P 1'
#
loop_
_entity.id
_entity.type
_entity.pdbx_description
1 polymer ?
#
loop_
_entity_poly.entity_id
_entity_poly.type
_entity_poly.pdbx_seq_one_letter_code
_entity_poly.pdbx_strand_id
1 'polypeptide(L)' 'MGHVSPPLGSCCDSSPNRHATAHHRETSHPVVRSADPGETWRWCYVDEVLAT' A
#
# COMPACT_ATOMS: atom_id res chain seq x y z
N MET A 1 15.51 -8.21 -12.10
CA MET A 1 14.40 -7.24 -11.97
C MET A 1 13.13 -8.00 -11.61
N GLY A 2 13.11 -8.62 -10.42
CA GLY A 2 11.94 -9.36 -9.94
C GLY A 2 11.27 -8.49 -8.89
N HIS A 3 10.06 -8.02 -9.18
CA HIS A 3 9.22 -7.34 -8.20
C HIS A 3 8.87 -8.37 -7.14
N VAL A 4 9.54 -8.30 -5.98
CA VAL A 4 9.18 -9.09 -4.82
C VAL A 4 7.85 -8.57 -4.29
N SER A 5 6.76 -9.06 -4.87
CA SER A 5 5.44 -8.91 -4.26
C SER A 5 5.48 -9.60 -2.91
N PRO A 6 5.28 -8.89 -1.81
CA PRO A 6 5.23 -9.50 -0.49
C PRO A 6 4.01 -10.42 -0.39
N PRO A 7 4.03 -11.39 0.53
CA PRO A 7 2.95 -12.37 0.66
C PRO A 7 1.60 -11.66 0.88
N LEU A 8 0.56 -12.27 0.31
CA LEU A 8 -0.82 -11.79 0.07
C LEU A 8 -1.63 -11.29 1.30
N GLY A 9 -1.00 -10.95 2.42
CA GLY A 9 -1.66 -10.49 3.64
C GLY A 9 -1.06 -9.27 4.32
N SER A 10 -0.07 -8.59 3.71
CA SER A 10 0.64 -7.49 4.39
C SER A 10 0.69 -6.18 3.60
N CYS A 11 -0.24 -5.88 2.70
CA CYS A 11 -0.20 -4.61 1.94
C CYS A 11 -0.83 -3.41 2.67
N CYS A 12 -1.51 -3.61 3.81
CA CYS A 12 -2.18 -2.54 4.54
C CYS A 12 -1.19 -1.77 5.43
N ASP A 13 -1.33 -0.44 5.51
CA ASP A 13 -0.50 0.40 6.41
C ASP A 13 -0.72 0.07 7.89
N SER A 14 -1.89 -0.48 8.23
CA SER A 14 -2.24 -0.99 9.57
C SER A 14 -1.57 -2.31 9.94
N SER A 15 -0.85 -2.97 9.01
CA SER A 15 -0.04 -4.12 9.37
C SER A 15 1.08 -3.69 10.33
N PRO A 16 1.48 -4.51 11.32
CA PRO A 16 2.48 -4.12 12.33
C PRO A 16 3.81 -3.66 11.74
N ASN A 17 4.10 -4.03 10.49
CA ASN A 17 5.31 -3.65 9.76
C ASN A 17 5.17 -2.40 8.87
N ARG A 18 4.02 -1.70 8.87
CA ARG A 18 3.77 -0.48 8.07
C ARG A 18 4.25 -0.61 6.61
N HIS A 19 3.92 -1.74 6.01
CA HIS A 19 4.55 -2.17 4.77
C HIS A 19 4.20 -1.24 3.58
N ALA A 20 3.00 -0.66 3.57
CA ALA A 20 2.60 0.34 2.58
C ALA A 20 3.50 1.60 2.62
N THR A 21 3.82 2.11 3.81
CA THR A 21 4.75 3.24 3.98
C THR A 21 6.18 2.89 3.58
N ALA A 22 6.67 1.70 3.94
CA ALA A 22 8.01 1.25 3.55
C ALA A 22 8.13 1.13 2.02
N HIS A 23 7.16 0.48 1.38
CA HIS A 23 7.08 0.34 -0.06
C HIS A 23 7.04 1.70 -0.77
N HIS A 24 6.26 2.66 -0.27
CA HIS A 24 6.26 4.02 -0.80
C HIS A 24 7.67 4.64 -0.79
N ARG A 25 8.39 4.53 0.32
CA ARG A 25 9.75 5.08 0.48
C ARG A 25 10.78 4.40 -0.43
N GLU A 26 10.66 3.09 -0.64
CA GLU A 26 11.62 2.32 -1.43
C GLU A 26 11.37 2.42 -2.95
N THR A 27 10.09 2.49 -3.36
CA THR A 27 9.71 2.40 -4.77
C THR A 27 9.23 3.72 -5.37
N SER A 28 9.01 4.75 -4.54
CA SER A 28 8.37 6.00 -4.94
C SER A 28 6.97 5.82 -5.55
N HIS A 29 6.26 4.73 -5.21
CA HIS A 29 4.84 4.58 -5.54
C HIS A 29 4.01 5.35 -4.51
N PRO A 30 3.36 6.49 -4.87
CA PRO A 30 2.67 7.33 -3.90
C PRO A 30 1.27 6.82 -3.54
N VAL A 31 0.70 5.93 -4.36
CA VAL A 31 -0.65 5.41 -4.18
C VAL A 31 -0.61 3.95 -3.76
N VAL A 32 -1.33 3.63 -2.68
CA VAL A 32 -1.61 2.26 -2.24
C VAL A 32 -3.10 1.98 -2.30
N ARG A 33 -3.48 0.71 -2.42
CA ARG A 33 -4.87 0.26 -2.49
C ARG A 33 -5.07 -0.86 -1.47
N SER A 34 -6.30 -1.01 -0.97
CA SER A 34 -6.67 -2.23 -0.25
C SER A 34 -6.44 -3.49 -1.11
N ALA A 35 -5.92 -4.55 -0.48
CA ALA A 35 -5.94 -5.89 -1.05
C ALA A 35 -7.06 -6.77 -0.49
N ASP A 36 -7.91 -6.23 0.38
CA ASP A 36 -9.06 -6.98 0.87
C ASP A 36 -10.10 -7.12 -0.26
N PRO A 37 -10.56 -8.35 -0.55
CA PRO A 37 -11.53 -8.58 -1.62
C PRO A 37 -12.90 -7.99 -1.26
N GLY A 38 -13.18 -6.81 -1.80
CA GLY A 38 -14.43 -6.06 -1.57
C GLY A 38 -14.17 -4.60 -1.25
N GLU A 39 -12.96 -4.29 -0.79
CA GLU A 39 -12.51 -2.91 -0.60
C GLU A 39 -11.92 -2.33 -1.89
N THR A 40 -12.32 -1.11 -2.19
CA THR A 40 -11.89 -0.37 -3.38
C THR A 40 -11.12 0.90 -3.04
N TRP A 41 -10.92 1.16 -1.75
CA TRP A 41 -10.25 2.36 -1.30
C TRP A 41 -8.77 2.39 -1.69
N ARG A 42 -8.28 3.60 -1.87
CA ARG A 42 -6.90 3.96 -2.21
C ARG A 42 -6.45 5.12 -1.34
N TRP A 43 -5.17 5.13 -0.99
CA TRP A 43 -4.54 6.21 -0.25
C TRP A 43 -3.37 6.77 -1.04
N CYS A 44 -3.31 8.10 -1.16
CA CYS A 44 -2.15 8.81 -1.71
C CYS A 44 -1.32 9.42 -0.58
N TYR A 45 -0.05 9.02 -0.45
CA TYR A 45 0.87 9.58 0.55
C TYR A 45 1.32 11.01 0.26
N VAL A 46 1.24 11.45 -1.01
CA VAL A 46 1.66 12.80 -1.41
C VAL A 46 0.56 13.82 -1.12
N ASP A 47 -0.67 13.47 -1.48
CA ASP A 47 -1.83 14.34 -1.29
C ASP A 47 -2.48 14.15 0.09
N GLU A 48 -2.11 13.09 0.81
CA GLU A 48 -2.76 12.66 2.06
C GLU A 48 -4.29 12.50 1.93
N VAL A 49 -4.72 11.95 0.78
CA VAL A 49 -6.14 11.78 0.43
C VAL A 49 -6.53 10.30 0.42
N LEU A 50 -7.67 10.00 1.05
CA LEU A 50 -8.42 8.76 0.90
C LEU A 50 -9.43 8.87 -0.25
N ALA A 51 -9.36 7.96 -1.21
CA ALA A 51 -10.38 7.77 -2.22
C ALA A 51 -11.05 6.41 -1.99
N THR A 52 -12.38 6.32 -2.12
CA THR A 52 -13.13 5.06 -2.05
C THR A 52 -13.68 4.65 -3.40
#